data_AF-A0A7K3HKW7-F1
#
_entry.id   AF-A0A7K3HKW7-F1
#
_cell.length_a   1.000
_cell.length_b   1.000
_cell.length_c   1.000
_cell.angle_alpha   90.00
_cell.angle_beta   90.00
_cell.angle_gamma   90.00
#
_symmetry.space_group_name_H-M   'P 1'
#
loop_
_entity.id
_entity.type
_entity.pdbx_description
1 polymer ?
#
loop_
_entity_poly.entity_id
_entity_poly.type
_entity_poly.pdbx_seq_one_letter_code
_entity_poly.pdbx_strand_id
1 'polypeptide(L)'
;PSAATLARLGLKVAHPDAAHPLLEKLGALPASPRAVLTTPQVRAAVAASLDSEDVWDEDTLDAEELAEAVLGLVSEAGIAPDDEPWLGALALPDEEGELAPAGELVFPGSDFEQVIREGELAACDAGLAGRWGAETLAAVGVQSTFALVRATDVVLDPDEFEPRDSDYAEPDDAGLLDSVDVWCEDVLDQLPDSPVPPVATEITAVRDLDLVDDDAWPRALALLARPPLRDALTQPVRVLLPDGTTETVRPYTAWWLRGHPVLDGRRPAGLRAAGGDPLLAGLYEAADATGFEDEQVLRALGVRTSVAALLDEPGGAAELLNRLADPERPVRARQLHGLYNALAVLDPEQVTLPDELRAVVGAAGDVRVVDAADALIADAPDLLPLAEDRPLVPVSPARAADLAELLQVRRLSEAYPAPVADPDAGEVREVPEAVRVLLGPGTPEAYTEYEELFVRAGADGTGGKDTAGLVEVDWRRTPDGVVHAATVEGVAAGLAWAAGQWPRRFEVAALLEDLSRTEELARDRWFD
;
A
#
# COMPACT_ATOMS: atom_id res chain seq x y z
N PRO A 1 49.76 -0.95 -11.03
CA PRO A 1 50.46 -2.09 -11.69
C PRO A 1 51.76 -1.64 -12.38
N SER A 2 52.74 -2.54 -12.55
CA SER A 2 54.01 -2.22 -13.23
C SER A 2 53.85 -2.20 -14.76
N ALA A 3 54.77 -1.55 -15.49
CA ALA A 3 54.76 -1.58 -16.96
C ALA A 3 54.88 -3.02 -17.54
N ALA A 4 55.56 -3.93 -16.82
CA ALA A 4 55.65 -5.34 -17.20
C ALA A 4 54.31 -6.05 -17.05
N THR A 5 53.60 -5.81 -15.95
CA THR A 5 52.23 -6.32 -15.70
C THR A 5 51.27 -5.86 -16.80
N LEU A 6 51.31 -4.57 -17.16
CA LEU A 6 50.48 -4.02 -18.23
C LEU A 6 50.81 -4.63 -19.60
N ALA A 7 52.09 -4.94 -19.87
CA ALA A 7 52.49 -5.62 -21.10
C ALA A 7 51.96 -7.05 -21.19
N ARG A 8 51.88 -7.80 -20.07
CA ARG A 8 51.26 -9.14 -19.98
C ARG A 8 49.75 -9.10 -20.24
N LEU A 9 49.10 -7.97 -19.92
CA LEU A 9 47.71 -7.66 -20.34
C LEU A 9 47.60 -7.26 -21.82
N GLY A 10 48.66 -7.35 -22.61
CA GLY A 10 48.66 -6.97 -24.03
C GLY A 10 48.66 -5.47 -24.29
N LEU A 11 48.92 -4.63 -23.27
CA LEU A 11 48.97 -3.18 -23.42
C LEU A 11 50.35 -2.71 -23.92
N LYS A 12 50.32 -1.79 -24.88
CA LYS A 12 51.54 -1.14 -25.40
C LYS A 12 51.80 0.15 -24.63
N VAL A 13 52.44 0.03 -23.47
CA VAL A 13 52.79 1.16 -22.60
C VAL A 13 54.25 1.60 -22.76
N ALA A 14 54.47 2.90 -22.76
CA ALA A 14 55.81 3.49 -22.68
C ALA A 14 56.19 3.73 -21.21
N HIS A 15 57.44 3.43 -20.85
CA HIS A 15 57.96 3.77 -19.53
C HIS A 15 57.87 5.29 -19.29
N PRO A 16 57.61 5.78 -18.06
CA PRO A 16 57.54 7.21 -17.76
C PRO A 16 58.78 7.99 -18.25
N ASP A 17 59.97 7.42 -18.07
CA ASP A 17 61.23 8.02 -18.54
C ASP A 17 61.37 8.05 -20.08
N ALA A 18 60.55 7.29 -20.80
CA ALA A 18 60.47 7.26 -22.26
C ALA A 18 59.26 8.02 -22.82
N ALA A 19 58.46 8.67 -21.97
CA ALA A 19 57.34 9.50 -22.38
C ALA A 19 57.84 10.70 -23.19
N HIS A 20 57.32 10.88 -24.41
CA HIS A 20 57.75 11.94 -25.31
C HIS A 20 56.54 12.54 -26.06
N PRO A 21 56.47 13.87 -26.28
CA PRO A 21 55.35 14.52 -26.98
C PRO A 21 55.09 14.01 -28.42
N LEU A 22 56.02 13.26 -29.00
CA LEU A 22 55.83 12.61 -30.30
C LEU A 22 54.94 11.37 -30.19
N LEU A 23 54.96 10.66 -29.06
CA LEU A 23 54.08 9.52 -28.84
C LEU A 23 52.62 9.97 -28.80
N GLU A 24 52.34 11.09 -28.13
CA GLU A 24 51.00 11.70 -28.14
C GLU A 24 50.54 12.09 -29.55
N LYS A 25 51.44 12.67 -30.35
CA LYS A 25 51.16 12.99 -31.76
C LYS A 25 50.95 11.76 -32.65
N LEU A 26 51.48 10.60 -32.23
CA LEU A 26 51.28 9.30 -32.88
C LEU A 26 50.06 8.55 -32.31
N GLY A 27 49.29 9.17 -31.41
CA GLY A 27 48.05 8.63 -30.86
C GLY A 27 48.18 7.94 -29.50
N ALA A 28 49.34 8.03 -28.83
CA ALA A 28 49.47 7.55 -27.45
C ALA A 28 48.66 8.46 -26.50
N LEU A 29 48.00 7.86 -25.52
CA LEU A 29 47.24 8.57 -24.49
C LEU A 29 47.96 8.46 -23.13
N PRO A 30 47.79 9.44 -22.22
CA PRO A 30 48.24 9.29 -20.84
C PRO A 30 47.63 8.03 -20.20
N ALA A 31 48.48 7.17 -19.66
CA ALA A 31 48.07 5.93 -19.00
C ALA A 31 47.64 6.21 -17.55
N SER A 32 46.56 6.98 -17.35
CA SER A 32 45.95 7.09 -16.02
C SER A 32 45.36 5.74 -15.59
N PRO A 33 45.23 5.46 -14.28
CA PRO A 33 44.65 4.21 -13.80
C PRO A 33 43.29 3.90 -14.43
N ARG A 34 42.39 4.88 -14.49
CA ARG A 34 41.07 4.73 -15.15
C ARG A 34 41.20 4.47 -16.64
N ALA A 35 42.09 5.17 -17.36
CA ALA A 35 42.26 4.97 -18.80
C ALA A 35 42.82 3.58 -19.14
N VAL A 36 43.65 3.01 -18.27
CA VAL A 36 44.16 1.64 -18.40
C VAL A 36 43.06 0.63 -18.09
N LEU A 37 42.33 0.83 -16.99
CA LEU A 37 41.25 -0.06 -16.54
C LEU A 37 40.18 -0.24 -17.62
N THR A 38 39.77 0.85 -18.28
CA THR A 38 38.71 0.83 -19.30
C THR A 38 39.19 0.37 -20.69
N THR A 39 40.37 -0.22 -20.80
CA THR A 39 40.85 -0.76 -22.07
C THR A 39 40.14 -2.06 -22.42
N PRO A 40 39.90 -2.35 -23.72
CA PRO A 40 39.31 -3.62 -24.14
C PRO A 40 40.11 -4.84 -23.68
N GLN A 41 41.44 -4.71 -23.56
CA GLN A 41 42.30 -5.78 -23.10
C GLN A 41 42.08 -6.14 -21.63
N VAL A 42 41.97 -5.14 -20.75
CA VAL A 42 41.69 -5.37 -19.33
C VAL A 42 40.29 -5.95 -19.16
N ARG A 43 39.30 -5.41 -19.89
CA ARG A 43 37.93 -5.96 -19.86
C ARG A 43 37.86 -7.42 -20.32
N ALA A 44 38.56 -7.76 -21.40
CA ALA A 44 38.64 -9.15 -21.87
C ALA A 44 39.37 -10.07 -20.87
N ALA A 45 40.42 -9.58 -20.21
CA ALA A 45 41.13 -10.35 -19.20
C ALA A 45 40.25 -10.63 -17.96
N VAL A 46 39.46 -9.65 -17.53
CA VAL A 46 38.50 -9.80 -16.43
C VAL A 46 37.40 -10.80 -16.78
N ALA A 47 36.78 -10.68 -17.96
CA ALA A 47 35.77 -11.63 -18.41
C ALA A 47 36.29 -13.09 -18.46
N ALA A 48 37.54 -13.28 -18.88
CA ALA A 48 38.16 -14.60 -18.94
C ALA A 48 38.84 -15.05 -17.62
N SER A 49 38.70 -14.29 -16.54
CA SER A 49 39.51 -14.50 -15.33
C SER A 49 39.15 -15.79 -14.58
N LEU A 50 37.87 -16.19 -14.61
CA LEU A 50 37.39 -17.42 -13.98
C LEU A 50 37.90 -18.69 -14.70
N ASP A 51 37.99 -18.64 -16.03
CA ASP A 51 38.47 -19.75 -16.87
C ASP A 51 40.02 -19.85 -16.93
N SER A 52 40.73 -18.93 -16.28
CA SER A 52 42.18 -18.77 -16.44
C SER A 52 43.02 -19.88 -15.80
N GLU A 53 42.45 -20.70 -14.90
CA GLU A 53 43.15 -21.82 -14.26
C GLU A 53 43.65 -22.89 -15.26
N ASP A 54 43.04 -22.96 -16.45
CA ASP A 54 43.40 -23.93 -17.50
C ASP A 54 44.50 -23.44 -18.47
N VAL A 55 44.94 -22.19 -18.36
CA VAL A 55 45.86 -21.56 -19.31
C VAL A 55 47.31 -21.67 -18.83
N TRP A 56 48.04 -22.68 -19.32
CA TRP A 56 49.48 -22.89 -19.09
C TRP A 56 50.37 -21.94 -19.92
N ASP A 57 49.95 -20.70 -20.15
CA ASP A 57 50.74 -19.70 -20.86
C ASP A 57 51.52 -18.83 -19.85
N GLU A 58 52.85 -19.02 -19.79
CA GLU A 58 53.73 -18.27 -18.87
C GLU A 58 53.69 -16.74 -19.13
N ASP A 59 53.21 -16.30 -20.31
CA ASP A 59 53.16 -14.89 -20.68
C ASP A 59 51.86 -14.17 -20.22
N THR A 60 50.82 -14.90 -19.78
CA THR A 60 49.56 -14.32 -19.25
C THR A 60 49.58 -14.19 -17.73
N LEU A 61 48.82 -13.24 -17.16
CA LEU A 61 48.63 -13.16 -15.70
C LEU A 61 47.74 -14.32 -15.24
N ASP A 62 48.08 -14.92 -14.11
CA ASP A 62 47.14 -15.79 -13.40
C ASP A 62 46.04 -14.96 -12.71
N ALA A 63 45.03 -15.63 -12.14
CA ALA A 63 43.89 -14.97 -11.51
C ALA A 63 44.29 -14.06 -10.34
N GLU A 64 45.24 -14.48 -9.49
CA GLU A 64 45.71 -13.69 -8.33
C GLU A 64 46.46 -12.43 -8.79
N GLU A 65 47.39 -12.57 -9.73
CA GLU A 65 48.14 -11.46 -10.31
C GLU A 65 47.22 -10.47 -11.06
N LEU A 66 46.20 -10.99 -11.76
CA LEU A 66 45.19 -10.17 -12.44
C LEU A 66 44.34 -9.40 -11.42
N ALA A 67 43.84 -10.08 -10.38
CA ALA A 67 43.06 -9.45 -9.31
C ALA A 67 43.86 -8.35 -8.62
N GLU A 68 45.13 -8.59 -8.27
CA GLU A 68 45.99 -7.57 -7.66
C GLU A 68 46.20 -6.36 -8.61
N ALA A 69 46.39 -6.60 -9.90
CA ALA A 69 46.55 -5.54 -10.89
C ALA A 69 45.28 -4.70 -11.07
N VAL A 70 44.11 -5.35 -11.17
CA VAL A 70 42.80 -4.71 -11.37
C VAL A 70 42.37 -3.95 -10.12
N LEU A 71 42.42 -4.57 -8.93
CA LEU A 71 42.08 -3.91 -7.66
C LEU A 71 42.99 -2.70 -7.40
N GLY A 72 44.27 -2.79 -7.77
CA GLY A 72 45.20 -1.65 -7.74
C GLY A 72 44.77 -0.50 -8.65
N LEU A 73 44.34 -0.81 -9.88
CA LEU A 73 43.82 0.20 -10.81
C LEU A 73 42.50 0.81 -10.32
N VAL A 74 41.58 0.00 -9.79
CA VAL A 74 40.29 0.42 -9.23
C VAL A 74 40.50 1.38 -8.06
N SER A 75 41.37 1.01 -7.12
CA SER A 75 41.71 1.81 -5.95
C SER A 75 42.37 3.15 -6.34
N GLU A 76 43.38 3.12 -7.23
CA GLU A 76 44.06 4.34 -7.69
C GLU A 76 43.17 5.24 -8.57
N ALA A 77 42.23 4.65 -9.32
CA ALA A 77 41.27 5.40 -10.14
C ALA A 77 40.11 5.99 -9.32
N GLY A 78 39.90 5.53 -8.08
CA GLY A 78 38.77 5.93 -7.25
C GLY A 78 37.44 5.57 -7.89
N ILE A 79 37.33 4.37 -8.45
CA ILE A 79 36.08 3.86 -9.04
C ILE A 79 35.05 3.72 -7.92
N ALA A 80 33.87 4.30 -8.12
CA ALA A 80 32.76 4.11 -7.21
C ALA A 80 32.03 2.77 -7.52
N PRO A 81 31.29 2.19 -6.55
CA PRO A 81 30.32 1.15 -6.85
C PRO A 81 29.40 1.56 -8.02
N ASP A 82 29.04 0.61 -8.86
CA ASP A 82 28.20 0.76 -10.07
C ASP A 82 28.80 1.57 -11.25
N ASP A 83 29.99 2.19 -11.10
CA ASP A 83 30.62 2.97 -12.20
C ASP A 83 31.04 2.09 -13.40
N GLU A 84 31.54 0.88 -13.13
CA GLU A 84 32.07 -0.06 -14.12
C GLU A 84 31.59 -1.50 -13.81
N PRO A 85 30.30 -1.82 -14.06
CA PRO A 85 29.67 -3.05 -13.57
C PRO A 85 30.30 -4.35 -14.05
N TRP A 86 30.94 -4.33 -15.23
CA TRP A 86 31.66 -5.47 -15.80
C TRP A 86 32.82 -5.97 -14.93
N LEU A 87 33.28 -5.16 -13.95
CA LEU A 87 34.26 -5.60 -12.96
C LEU A 87 33.72 -6.70 -12.04
N GLY A 88 32.40 -6.89 -11.96
CA GLY A 88 31.75 -8.00 -11.25
C GLY A 88 32.22 -9.39 -11.71
N ALA A 89 32.70 -9.51 -12.94
CA ALA A 89 33.21 -10.77 -13.50
C ALA A 89 34.64 -11.11 -13.01
N LEU A 90 35.31 -10.21 -12.29
CA LEU A 90 36.67 -10.46 -11.80
C LEU A 90 36.66 -11.64 -10.83
N ALA A 91 37.36 -12.71 -11.17
CA ALA A 91 37.56 -13.86 -10.31
C ALA A 91 38.37 -13.46 -9.08
N LEU A 92 37.78 -13.63 -7.89
CA LEU A 92 38.40 -13.41 -6.60
C LEU A 92 38.27 -14.68 -5.75
N PRO A 93 39.24 -14.95 -4.86
CA PRO A 93 39.12 -16.06 -3.92
C PRO A 93 38.03 -15.78 -2.88
N ASP A 94 37.23 -16.79 -2.60
CA ASP A 94 36.31 -16.83 -1.47
C ASP A 94 37.02 -17.23 -0.17
N GLU A 95 36.24 -17.47 0.88
CA GLU A 95 36.74 -17.88 2.20
C GLU A 95 37.37 -19.28 2.26
N GLU A 96 37.10 -20.14 1.26
CA GLU A 96 37.73 -21.45 1.10
C GLU A 96 38.94 -21.39 0.14
N GLY A 97 39.11 -20.26 -0.55
CA GLY A 97 40.15 -20.02 -1.54
C GLY A 97 39.76 -20.46 -2.95
N GLU A 98 38.49 -20.80 -3.19
CA GLU A 98 37.95 -21.10 -4.52
C GLU A 98 37.65 -19.79 -5.26
N LEU A 99 37.86 -19.78 -6.58
CA LEU A 99 37.63 -18.58 -7.39
C LEU A 99 36.13 -18.45 -7.72
N ALA A 100 35.58 -17.27 -7.43
CA ALA A 100 34.22 -16.90 -7.82
C ALA A 100 34.21 -15.47 -8.42
N PRO A 101 33.24 -15.14 -9.28
CA PRO A 101 33.03 -13.77 -9.72
C PRO A 101 32.86 -12.82 -8.52
N ALA A 102 33.53 -11.67 -8.55
CA ALA A 102 33.44 -10.68 -7.48
C ALA A 102 32.00 -10.24 -7.17
N GLY A 103 31.14 -10.18 -8.19
CA GLY A 103 29.71 -9.84 -8.06
C GLY A 103 28.87 -10.89 -7.31
N GLU A 104 29.40 -12.10 -7.14
CA GLU A 104 28.77 -13.22 -6.43
C GLU A 104 29.35 -13.42 -5.02
N LEU A 105 30.28 -12.58 -4.59
CA LEU A 105 30.86 -12.62 -3.25
C LEU A 105 30.21 -11.60 -2.32
N VAL A 106 30.15 -11.95 -1.03
CA VAL A 106 29.77 -11.02 0.04
C VAL A 106 31.00 -10.50 0.79
N PHE A 107 30.98 -9.23 1.18
CA PHE A 107 32.05 -8.64 1.97
C PHE A 107 31.98 -9.17 3.41
N PRO A 108 33.07 -9.76 3.94
CA PRO A 108 33.06 -10.37 5.26
C PRO A 108 32.83 -9.35 6.38
N GLY A 109 31.92 -9.68 7.29
CA GLY A 109 31.47 -8.83 8.40
C GLY A 109 30.50 -7.72 8.00
N SER A 110 30.02 -7.67 6.76
CA SER A 110 29.07 -6.66 6.31
C SER A 110 27.68 -6.82 6.94
N ASP A 111 26.85 -5.78 6.84
CA ASP A 111 25.45 -5.87 7.29
C ASP A 111 24.66 -6.88 6.45
N PHE A 112 25.02 -7.06 5.17
CA PHE A 112 24.38 -8.00 4.25
C PHE A 112 24.72 -9.46 4.58
N GLU A 113 26.00 -9.77 4.81
CA GLU A 113 26.43 -11.11 5.24
C GLU A 113 25.68 -11.58 6.49
N GLN A 114 25.41 -10.65 7.42
CA GLN A 114 24.73 -10.96 8.68
C GLN A 114 23.21 -11.15 8.55
N VAL A 115 22.62 -11.00 7.36
CA VAL A 115 21.19 -11.23 7.13
C VAL A 115 20.88 -12.34 6.15
N ILE A 116 21.82 -12.75 5.31
CA ILE A 116 21.65 -13.89 4.41
C ILE A 116 21.84 -15.22 5.16
N ARG A 117 21.24 -16.29 4.66
CA ARG A 117 21.45 -17.64 5.21
C ARG A 117 22.88 -18.09 4.97
N GLU A 118 23.44 -18.82 5.93
CA GLU A 118 24.79 -19.38 5.84
C GLU A 118 24.90 -20.31 4.62
N GLY A 119 25.91 -20.06 3.77
CA GLY A 119 26.22 -20.88 2.59
C GLY A 119 25.46 -20.52 1.31
N GLU A 120 24.59 -19.51 1.30
CA GLU A 120 23.92 -19.04 0.07
C GLU A 120 24.86 -18.20 -0.82
N LEU A 121 25.69 -17.35 -0.20
CA LEU A 121 26.77 -16.62 -0.88
C LEU A 121 28.08 -16.81 -0.10
N ALA A 122 29.17 -17.07 -0.84
CA ALA A 122 30.48 -17.20 -0.24
C ALA A 122 31.04 -15.82 0.15
N ALA A 123 31.68 -15.76 1.33
CA ALA A 123 32.39 -14.56 1.75
C ALA A 123 33.68 -14.39 0.94
N CYS A 124 34.01 -13.15 0.59
CA CYS A 124 35.30 -12.82 -0.02
C CYS A 124 36.45 -13.13 0.96
N ASP A 125 37.59 -13.64 0.45
CA ASP A 125 38.77 -13.95 1.27
C ASP A 125 39.10 -12.81 2.26
N ALA A 126 39.21 -13.16 3.55
CA ALA A 126 39.44 -12.19 4.62
C ALA A 126 40.80 -11.47 4.48
N GLY A 127 41.79 -12.13 3.89
CA GLY A 127 43.10 -11.54 3.61
C GLY A 127 43.03 -10.45 2.54
N LEU A 128 42.28 -10.72 1.47
CA LEU A 128 41.98 -9.78 0.38
C LEU A 128 41.13 -8.62 0.89
N ALA A 129 40.07 -8.90 1.64
CA ALA A 129 39.20 -7.90 2.26
C ALA A 129 39.95 -6.97 3.21
N GLY A 130 40.84 -7.51 4.04
CA GLY A 130 41.69 -6.71 4.93
C GLY A 130 42.70 -5.83 4.20
N ARG A 131 43.13 -6.22 2.99
CA ARG A 131 44.12 -5.48 2.18
C ARG A 131 43.48 -4.34 1.39
N TRP A 132 42.35 -4.60 0.73
CA TRP A 132 41.73 -3.66 -0.21
C TRP A 132 40.57 -2.85 0.40
N GLY A 133 39.97 -3.36 1.48
CA GLY A 133 38.86 -2.70 2.17
C GLY A 133 37.54 -2.73 1.39
N ALA A 134 36.46 -2.33 2.08
CA ALA A 134 35.10 -2.42 1.56
C ALA A 134 34.86 -1.55 0.32
N GLU A 135 35.43 -0.34 0.26
CA GLU A 135 35.20 0.58 -0.86
C GLU A 135 35.74 0.04 -2.19
N THR A 136 36.96 -0.53 -2.20
CA THR A 136 37.56 -1.07 -3.42
C THR A 136 36.90 -2.37 -3.86
N LEU A 137 36.52 -3.24 -2.91
CA LEU A 137 35.84 -4.49 -3.22
C LEU A 137 34.39 -4.27 -3.69
N ALA A 138 33.68 -3.31 -3.10
CA ALA A 138 32.35 -2.91 -3.59
C ALA A 138 32.41 -2.32 -5.01
N ALA A 139 33.49 -1.63 -5.37
CA ALA A 139 33.68 -1.10 -6.72
C ALA A 139 33.87 -2.19 -7.80
N VAL A 140 34.24 -3.41 -7.41
CA VAL A 140 34.27 -4.59 -8.30
C VAL A 140 33.09 -5.53 -8.09
N GLY A 141 32.06 -5.14 -7.32
CA GLY A 141 30.82 -5.90 -7.18
C GLY A 141 30.69 -6.75 -5.92
N VAL A 142 31.70 -6.83 -5.05
CA VAL A 142 31.57 -7.58 -3.78
C VAL A 142 30.51 -6.92 -2.90
N GLN A 143 29.48 -7.68 -2.55
CA GLN A 143 28.27 -7.16 -1.93
C GLN A 143 28.49 -6.82 -0.45
N SER A 144 28.24 -5.58 -0.04
CA SER A 144 28.26 -5.16 1.38
C SER A 144 26.88 -4.74 1.92
N THR A 145 25.92 -4.63 1.01
CA THR A 145 24.50 -4.34 1.18
C THR A 145 23.76 -5.05 0.04
N PHE A 146 22.43 -5.13 0.11
CA PHE A 146 21.61 -5.57 -1.02
C PHE A 146 21.96 -4.80 -2.31
N ALA A 147 22.05 -5.52 -3.42
CA ALA A 147 22.23 -4.94 -4.74
C ALA A 147 20.89 -4.46 -5.36
N LEU A 148 20.97 -3.43 -6.19
CA LEU A 148 19.83 -2.89 -6.92
C LEU A 148 19.92 -3.26 -8.39
N VAL A 149 18.80 -3.74 -8.94
CA VAL A 149 18.56 -3.80 -10.37
C VAL A 149 17.88 -2.51 -10.80
N ARG A 150 18.42 -1.85 -11.84
CA ARG A 150 17.91 -0.62 -12.45
C ARG A 150 17.82 -0.79 -13.97
N ALA A 151 16.64 -1.13 -14.45
CA ALA A 151 16.38 -1.37 -15.87
C ALA A 151 15.45 -0.29 -16.42
N THR A 152 15.73 0.22 -17.62
CA THR A 152 14.92 1.23 -18.30
C THR A 152 14.27 0.66 -19.55
N ASP A 153 13.09 1.16 -19.89
CA ASP A 153 12.34 0.74 -21.10
C ASP A 153 12.12 -0.79 -21.16
N VAL A 154 11.70 -1.38 -20.04
CA VAL A 154 11.49 -2.82 -19.89
C VAL A 154 10.13 -3.21 -20.46
N VAL A 155 10.13 -4.08 -21.46
CA VAL A 155 8.90 -4.69 -21.99
C VAL A 155 8.34 -5.64 -20.93
N LEU A 156 7.08 -5.46 -20.55
CA LEU A 156 6.41 -6.30 -19.55
C LEU A 156 5.83 -7.54 -20.23
N ASP A 157 6.71 -8.48 -20.55
CA ASP A 157 6.39 -9.81 -21.06
C ASP A 157 6.96 -10.88 -20.11
N PRO A 158 6.12 -11.65 -19.40
CA PRO A 158 6.57 -12.67 -18.44
C PRO A 158 7.57 -13.67 -19.04
N ASP A 159 7.42 -14.00 -20.33
CA ASP A 159 8.27 -14.96 -21.02
C ASP A 159 9.68 -14.41 -21.34
N GLU A 160 9.90 -13.08 -21.24
CA GLU A 160 11.20 -12.44 -21.52
C GLU A 160 12.06 -12.22 -20.26
N PHE A 161 11.55 -12.52 -19.06
CA PHE A 161 12.28 -12.33 -17.81
C PHE A 161 13.12 -13.56 -17.41
N GLU A 162 14.10 -13.91 -18.24
CA GLU A 162 15.17 -14.84 -17.87
C GLU A 162 16.48 -14.06 -17.62
N PRO A 163 17.31 -14.44 -16.62
CA PRO A 163 18.64 -13.88 -16.47
C PRO A 163 19.44 -13.98 -17.77
N ARG A 164 20.16 -12.91 -18.12
CA ARG A 164 21.03 -12.90 -19.30
C ARG A 164 22.23 -13.81 -19.07
N ASP A 165 22.63 -14.51 -20.14
CA ASP A 165 23.87 -15.28 -20.20
C ASP A 165 25.07 -14.32 -20.29
N SER A 166 25.57 -13.89 -19.13
CA SER A 166 26.64 -12.91 -18.93
C SER A 166 27.63 -13.40 -17.88
N ASP A 167 28.90 -12.99 -18.00
CA ASP A 167 29.97 -13.33 -17.04
C ASP A 167 29.79 -12.70 -15.64
N TYR A 168 28.80 -11.80 -15.51
CA TYR A 168 28.44 -11.13 -14.25
C TYR A 168 26.96 -10.75 -14.24
N ALA A 169 26.42 -10.61 -13.04
CA ALA A 169 25.09 -10.07 -12.78
C ALA A 169 24.98 -8.61 -13.24
N GLU A 170 24.41 -8.37 -14.43
CA GLU A 170 24.29 -7.02 -14.98
C GLU A 170 23.29 -6.18 -14.16
N PRO A 171 23.63 -4.94 -13.78
CA PRO A 171 22.79 -4.13 -12.89
C PRO A 171 21.48 -3.67 -13.53
N ASP A 172 21.30 -3.84 -14.85
CA ASP A 172 20.07 -3.53 -15.58
C ASP A 172 19.34 -4.79 -16.07
N ASP A 173 19.71 -5.96 -15.56
CA ASP A 173 19.05 -7.23 -15.86
C ASP A 173 17.93 -7.52 -14.84
N ALA A 174 16.69 -7.25 -15.25
CA ALA A 174 15.51 -7.58 -14.47
C ALA A 174 15.29 -9.08 -14.29
N GLY A 175 15.87 -9.94 -15.15
CA GLY A 175 15.77 -11.39 -15.04
C GLY A 175 16.43 -11.96 -13.78
N LEU A 176 17.36 -11.21 -13.16
CA LEU A 176 18.02 -11.58 -11.90
C LEU A 176 17.10 -11.55 -10.67
N LEU A 177 15.91 -10.98 -10.81
CA LEU A 177 14.96 -10.83 -9.71
C LEU A 177 14.15 -12.13 -9.54
N ASP A 178 14.09 -12.65 -8.31
CA ASP A 178 13.32 -13.86 -8.00
C ASP A 178 11.83 -13.71 -8.36
N SER A 179 11.27 -14.65 -9.11
CA SER A 179 9.83 -14.67 -9.47
C SER A 179 9.33 -13.36 -10.14
N VAL A 180 10.19 -12.69 -10.91
CA VAL A 180 9.86 -11.44 -11.61
C VAL A 180 8.82 -11.62 -12.72
N ASP A 181 8.75 -12.81 -13.31
CA ASP A 181 7.71 -13.26 -14.23
C ASP A 181 6.33 -13.19 -13.57
N VAL A 182 6.21 -13.68 -12.32
CA VAL A 182 4.96 -13.63 -11.55
C VAL A 182 4.60 -12.20 -11.18
N TRP A 183 5.58 -11.35 -10.83
CA TRP A 183 5.32 -9.92 -10.65
C TRP A 183 4.80 -9.27 -11.93
N CYS A 184 5.36 -9.62 -13.09
CA CYS A 184 4.91 -9.13 -14.38
C CYS A 184 3.47 -9.57 -14.67
N GLU A 185 3.12 -10.84 -14.45
CA GLU A 185 1.74 -11.34 -14.59
C GLU A 185 0.77 -10.55 -13.70
N ASP A 186 1.09 -10.40 -12.41
CA ASP A 186 0.28 -9.62 -11.46
C ASP A 186 0.10 -8.15 -11.89
N VAL A 187 1.13 -7.56 -12.51
CA VAL A 187 1.05 -6.21 -13.09
C VAL A 187 0.12 -6.20 -14.28
N LEU A 188 0.24 -7.15 -15.21
CA LEU A 188 -0.58 -7.23 -16.41
C LEU A 188 -2.07 -7.42 -16.08
N ASP A 189 -2.40 -8.23 -15.06
CA ASP A 189 -3.76 -8.45 -14.58
C ASP A 189 -4.46 -7.18 -14.06
N GLN A 190 -3.69 -6.15 -13.69
CA GLN A 190 -4.21 -4.86 -13.23
C GLN A 190 -4.40 -3.84 -14.37
N LEU A 191 -3.88 -4.13 -15.56
CA LEU A 191 -3.90 -3.23 -16.70
C LEU A 191 -5.00 -3.61 -17.70
N PRO A 192 -5.46 -2.67 -18.53
CA PRO A 192 -6.40 -2.99 -19.59
C PRO A 192 -5.81 -4.00 -20.59
N ASP A 193 -6.63 -4.98 -21.01
CA ASP A 193 -6.27 -5.92 -22.07
C ASP A 193 -5.75 -5.20 -23.32
N SER A 194 -4.58 -5.63 -23.82
CA SER A 194 -3.88 -4.99 -24.93
C SER A 194 -3.24 -6.03 -25.87
N PRO A 195 -3.20 -5.78 -27.19
CA PRO A 195 -2.59 -6.70 -28.16
C PRO A 195 -1.05 -6.68 -28.17
N VAL A 196 -0.43 -5.70 -27.51
CA VAL A 196 1.04 -5.64 -27.35
C VAL A 196 1.39 -5.38 -25.89
N PRO A 197 2.50 -5.95 -25.39
CA PRO A 197 2.93 -5.75 -24.01
C PRO A 197 3.18 -4.26 -23.69
N PRO A 198 2.79 -3.79 -22.51
CA PRO A 198 3.14 -2.45 -22.04
C PRO A 198 4.61 -2.36 -21.64
N VAL A 199 5.12 -1.16 -21.42
CA VAL A 199 6.54 -0.91 -21.10
C VAL A 199 6.69 -0.22 -19.75
N ALA A 200 7.42 -0.82 -18.82
CA ALA A 200 7.86 -0.14 -17.61
C ALA A 200 9.00 0.83 -17.94
N THR A 201 8.81 2.12 -17.70
CA THR A 201 9.80 3.13 -18.12
C THR A 201 11.09 3.03 -17.32
N GLU A 202 10.98 2.65 -16.06
CA GLU A 202 12.10 2.38 -15.17
C GLU A 202 11.65 1.39 -14.09
N ILE A 203 12.42 0.32 -13.89
CA ILE A 203 12.31 -0.62 -12.79
C ILE A 203 13.52 -0.41 -11.89
N THR A 204 13.27 -0.12 -10.61
CA THR A 204 14.29 -0.15 -9.56
C THR A 204 13.87 -1.16 -8.51
N ALA A 205 14.64 -2.23 -8.35
CA ALA A 205 14.29 -3.40 -7.56
C ALA A 205 15.48 -3.91 -6.75
N VAL A 206 15.21 -4.51 -5.59
CA VAL A 206 16.23 -5.20 -4.79
C VAL A 206 16.26 -6.66 -5.19
N ARG A 207 17.45 -7.17 -5.54
CA ARG A 207 17.66 -8.61 -5.78
C ARG A 207 18.06 -9.34 -4.49
N ASP A 208 18.12 -10.67 -4.57
CA ASP A 208 18.61 -11.56 -3.49
C ASP A 208 17.80 -11.47 -2.18
N LEU A 209 16.52 -11.08 -2.25
CA LEU A 209 15.64 -11.05 -1.07
C LEU A 209 15.34 -12.45 -0.54
N ASP A 210 15.35 -13.44 -1.43
CA ASP A 210 15.15 -14.86 -1.15
C ASP A 210 16.31 -15.49 -0.40
N LEU A 211 17.49 -14.85 -0.36
CA LEU A 211 18.66 -15.33 0.40
C LEU A 211 18.57 -15.01 1.89
N VAL A 212 17.66 -14.13 2.31
CA VAL A 212 17.55 -13.65 3.70
C VAL A 212 17.15 -14.78 4.64
N ASP A 213 17.85 -14.88 5.77
CA ASP A 213 17.52 -15.79 6.86
C ASP A 213 16.21 -15.37 7.55
N ASP A 214 15.36 -16.35 7.86
CA ASP A 214 14.03 -16.11 8.43
C ASP A 214 14.09 -15.33 9.76
N ASP A 215 15.14 -15.54 10.57
CA ASP A 215 15.32 -14.84 11.85
C ASP A 215 15.97 -13.45 11.68
N ALA A 216 16.46 -13.12 10.48
CA ALA A 216 17.17 -11.87 10.18
C ALA A 216 16.31 -10.79 9.51
N TRP A 217 15.06 -11.10 9.15
CA TRP A 217 14.13 -10.14 8.52
C TRP A 217 14.00 -8.78 9.22
N PRO A 218 13.94 -8.68 10.57
CA PRO A 218 13.92 -7.37 11.23
C PRO A 218 15.13 -6.49 10.87
N ARG A 219 16.32 -7.09 10.72
CA ARG A 219 17.53 -6.38 10.31
C ARG A 219 17.53 -6.08 8.82
N ALA A 220 17.13 -7.04 7.98
CA ALA A 220 17.03 -6.85 6.54
C ALA A 220 16.07 -5.70 6.19
N LEU A 221 14.89 -5.66 6.82
CA LEU A 221 13.93 -4.59 6.63
C LEU A 221 14.45 -3.22 7.11
N ALA A 222 15.30 -3.18 8.14
CA ALA A 222 15.96 -1.95 8.58
C ALA A 222 17.02 -1.44 7.57
N LEU A 223 17.66 -2.32 6.80
CA LEU A 223 18.52 -1.95 5.66
C LEU A 223 17.67 -1.43 4.51
N LEU A 224 16.62 -2.16 4.14
CA LEU A 224 15.69 -1.81 3.04
C LEU A 224 14.97 -0.48 3.29
N ALA A 225 14.77 -0.08 4.54
CA ALA A 225 14.17 1.21 4.90
C ALA A 225 15.09 2.43 4.67
N ARG A 226 16.36 2.24 4.28
CA ARG A 226 17.34 3.32 4.04
C ARG A 226 17.54 3.57 2.55
N PRO A 227 17.69 4.82 2.09
CA PRO A 227 18.11 5.10 0.71
C PRO A 227 19.48 4.47 0.41
N PRO A 228 19.71 3.97 -0.83
CA PRO A 228 18.77 4.00 -1.96
C PRO A 228 17.75 2.85 -1.99
N LEU A 229 17.90 1.80 -1.16
CA LEU A 229 17.02 0.63 -1.16
C LEU A 229 15.55 0.98 -0.89
N ARG A 230 15.33 1.98 -0.04
CA ARG A 230 14.00 2.52 0.26
C ARG A 230 13.25 2.94 -1.00
N ASP A 231 13.94 3.46 -2.01
CA ASP A 231 13.30 3.92 -3.24
C ASP A 231 12.75 2.76 -4.05
N ALA A 232 13.49 1.64 -4.13
CA ALA A 232 13.05 0.39 -4.77
C ALA A 232 11.79 -0.20 -4.12
N LEU A 233 11.55 0.10 -2.84
CA LEU A 233 10.39 -0.34 -2.09
C LEU A 233 9.20 0.62 -2.20
N THR A 234 9.45 1.93 -2.28
CA THR A 234 8.41 2.94 -2.03
C THR A 234 8.01 3.77 -3.25
N GLN A 235 8.82 3.77 -4.32
CA GLN A 235 8.51 4.51 -5.53
C GLN A 235 7.70 3.64 -6.51
N PRO A 236 6.49 4.06 -6.92
CA PRO A 236 5.71 3.33 -7.91
C PRO A 236 6.41 3.23 -9.27
N VAL A 237 6.18 2.12 -9.97
CA VAL A 237 6.67 1.92 -11.34
C VAL A 237 5.68 2.55 -12.32
N ARG A 238 6.18 3.36 -13.24
CA ARG A 238 5.36 3.94 -14.32
C ARG A 238 5.37 3.02 -15.53
N VAL A 239 4.17 2.66 -15.98
CA VAL A 239 3.95 1.78 -17.13
C VAL A 239 3.35 2.59 -18.26
N LEU A 240 3.99 2.58 -19.42
CA LEU A 240 3.50 3.16 -20.66
C LEU A 240 2.63 2.13 -21.38
N LEU A 241 1.37 2.47 -21.60
CA LEU A 241 0.41 1.66 -22.33
C LEU A 241 0.55 1.89 -23.85
N PRO A 242 0.11 0.95 -24.69
CA PRO A 242 0.26 1.05 -26.15
C PRO A 242 -0.56 2.18 -26.81
N ASP A 243 -1.59 2.68 -26.11
CA ASP A 243 -2.35 3.85 -26.54
C ASP A 243 -1.67 5.19 -26.21
N GLY A 244 -0.50 5.14 -25.55
CA GLY A 244 0.30 6.30 -25.14
C GLY A 244 -0.07 6.88 -23.79
N THR A 245 -1.04 6.30 -23.08
CA THR A 245 -1.35 6.65 -21.69
C THR A 245 -0.38 5.98 -20.72
N THR A 246 -0.37 6.43 -19.46
CA THR A 246 0.51 5.86 -18.43
C THR A 246 -0.28 5.46 -17.22
N GLU A 247 0.01 4.27 -16.70
CA GLU A 247 -0.48 3.77 -15.43
C GLU A 247 0.66 3.67 -14.41
N THR A 248 0.31 3.60 -13.13
CA THR A 248 1.29 3.37 -12.06
C THR A 248 1.00 2.06 -11.35
N VAL A 249 2.03 1.24 -11.21
CA VAL A 249 1.93 -0.08 -10.60
C VAL A 249 2.90 -0.21 -9.43
N ARG A 250 2.69 -1.25 -8.63
CA ARG A 250 3.50 -1.54 -7.45
C ARG A 250 4.94 -1.93 -7.87
N PRO A 251 5.98 -1.41 -7.22
CA PRO A 251 7.35 -1.84 -7.50
C PRO A 251 7.56 -3.29 -7.03
N TYR A 252 8.41 -4.01 -7.76
CA TYR A 252 8.74 -5.42 -7.50
C TYR A 252 9.10 -5.69 -6.03
N THR A 253 9.99 -4.89 -5.43
CA THR A 253 10.44 -5.08 -4.03
C THR A 253 9.27 -5.06 -3.05
N ALA A 254 8.29 -4.16 -3.26
CA ALA A 254 7.09 -4.08 -2.43
C ALA A 254 6.16 -5.27 -2.65
N TRP A 255 6.02 -5.71 -3.89
CA TRP A 255 5.23 -6.89 -4.25
C TRP A 255 5.81 -8.15 -3.60
N TRP A 256 7.13 -8.36 -3.73
CA TRP A 256 7.82 -9.54 -3.17
C TRP A 256 7.66 -9.58 -1.65
N LEU A 257 7.98 -8.49 -0.94
CA LEU A 257 7.90 -8.45 0.53
C LEU A 257 6.47 -8.61 1.07
N ARG A 258 5.45 -8.17 0.32
CA ARG A 258 4.03 -8.40 0.67
C ARG A 258 3.66 -9.88 0.67
N GLY A 259 4.21 -10.63 -0.27
CA GLY A 259 3.92 -12.06 -0.50
C GLY A 259 4.71 -13.02 0.39
N HIS A 260 5.77 -12.56 1.04
CA HIS A 260 6.72 -13.40 1.79
C HIS A 260 6.59 -13.23 3.31
N PRO A 261 6.93 -14.26 4.12
CA PRO A 261 6.74 -14.28 5.58
C PRO A 261 7.74 -13.42 6.36
N VAL A 262 7.89 -12.14 5.99
CA VAL A 262 8.97 -11.25 6.47
C VAL A 262 8.67 -10.54 7.79
N LEU A 263 7.47 -10.71 8.38
CA LEU A 263 7.09 -10.13 9.68
C LEU A 263 6.69 -11.22 10.66
N ASP A 264 7.60 -11.60 11.56
CA ASP A 264 7.43 -12.70 12.53
C ASP A 264 6.96 -14.02 11.87
N GLY A 265 7.52 -14.37 10.70
CA GLY A 265 7.11 -15.55 9.94
C GLY A 265 5.74 -15.43 9.27
N ARG A 266 5.16 -14.23 9.19
CA ARG A 266 3.86 -13.94 8.56
C ARG A 266 4.03 -13.00 7.38
N ARG A 267 3.15 -13.16 6.39
CA ARG A 267 3.04 -12.26 5.24
C ARG A 267 2.53 -10.90 5.72
N PRO A 268 3.23 -9.79 5.42
CA PRO A 268 2.79 -8.45 5.80
C PRO A 268 1.42 -8.08 5.24
N ALA A 269 1.13 -8.49 4.00
CA ALA A 269 -0.16 -8.26 3.36
C ALA A 269 -1.27 -8.93 4.18
N GLY A 270 -2.23 -8.13 4.64
CA GLY A 270 -3.34 -8.61 5.47
C GLY A 270 -3.10 -8.55 6.98
N LEU A 271 -1.96 -8.02 7.42
CA LEU A 271 -1.72 -7.58 8.80
C LEU A 271 -2.06 -6.09 8.96
N ARG A 272 -2.31 -5.66 10.20
CA ARG A 272 -2.40 -4.24 10.55
C ARG A 272 -1.29 -3.85 11.53
N ALA A 273 -0.92 -2.58 11.52
CA ALA A 273 0.00 -2.05 12.51
C ALA A 273 -0.62 -2.13 13.92
N ALA A 274 0.12 -2.69 14.89
CA ALA A 274 -0.26 -2.60 16.30
C ALA A 274 -0.35 -1.13 16.73
N GLY A 275 -1.42 -0.77 17.45
CA GLY A 275 -1.67 0.63 17.83
C GLY A 275 -2.12 1.56 16.68
N GLY A 276 -2.28 1.04 15.46
CA GLY A 276 -2.83 1.79 14.32
C GLY A 276 -4.34 2.05 14.41
N ASP A 277 -4.97 2.28 13.26
CA ASP A 277 -6.37 2.69 13.19
C ASP A 277 -7.33 1.71 13.90
N PRO A 278 -8.09 2.17 14.92
CA PRO A 278 -9.00 1.31 15.68
C PRO A 278 -10.15 0.75 14.83
N LEU A 279 -10.46 1.35 13.67
CA LEU A 279 -11.48 0.83 12.76
C LEU A 279 -11.07 -0.48 12.08
N LEU A 280 -9.78 -0.81 12.03
CA LEU A 280 -9.28 -2.06 11.47
C LEU A 280 -9.11 -3.18 12.52
N ALA A 281 -9.30 -2.87 13.80
CA ALA A 281 -9.16 -3.85 14.88
C ALA A 281 -10.18 -4.99 14.75
N GLY A 282 -9.71 -6.24 14.86
CA GLY A 282 -10.56 -7.44 14.72
C GLY A 282 -10.82 -7.88 13.28
N LEU A 283 -10.71 -6.97 12.30
CA LEU A 283 -10.75 -7.30 10.86
C LEU A 283 -9.40 -7.82 10.35
N TYR A 284 -8.32 -7.34 10.96
CA TYR A 284 -6.95 -7.70 10.65
C TYR A 284 -6.19 -8.08 11.92
N GLU A 285 -5.31 -9.07 11.79
CA GLU A 285 -4.39 -9.45 12.85
C GLU A 285 -3.33 -8.35 13.04
N ALA A 286 -2.96 -8.07 14.29
CA ALA A 286 -1.93 -7.09 14.57
C ALA A 286 -0.54 -7.69 14.36
N ALA A 287 0.30 -6.95 13.65
CA ALA A 287 1.74 -7.15 13.63
C ALA A 287 2.41 -6.14 14.56
N ASP A 288 3.43 -6.59 15.29
CA ASP A 288 4.30 -5.66 15.99
C ASP A 288 5.18 -4.97 14.95
N ALA A 289 4.83 -3.73 14.64
CA ALA A 289 5.60 -2.88 13.74
C ALA A 289 6.60 -2.00 14.52
N THR A 290 6.85 -2.28 15.80
CA THR A 290 7.86 -1.53 16.56
C THR A 290 9.23 -1.68 15.90
N GLY A 291 9.89 -0.55 15.62
CA GLY A 291 11.10 -0.47 14.80
C GLY A 291 10.89 0.08 13.39
N PHE A 292 9.64 0.12 12.90
CA PHE A 292 9.25 0.82 11.69
C PHE A 292 8.62 2.17 12.03
N GLU A 293 9.43 3.23 12.05
CA GLU A 293 8.92 4.60 12.18
C GLU A 293 8.40 5.16 10.84
N ASP A 294 8.77 4.52 9.73
CA ASP A 294 8.42 4.95 8.38
C ASP A 294 7.09 4.35 7.93
N GLU A 295 6.03 5.14 8.00
CA GLU A 295 4.70 4.75 7.57
C GLU A 295 4.64 4.38 6.07
N GLN A 296 5.47 5.00 5.23
CA GLN A 296 5.51 4.69 3.81
C GLN A 296 6.07 3.28 3.56
N VAL A 297 7.06 2.86 4.33
CA VAL A 297 7.60 1.49 4.29
C VAL A 297 6.54 0.48 4.75
N LEU A 298 5.82 0.73 5.85
CA LEU A 298 4.74 -0.15 6.30
C LEU A 298 3.62 -0.30 5.24
N ARG A 299 3.25 0.80 4.59
CA ARG A 299 2.29 0.77 3.47
C ARG A 299 2.84 0.00 2.28
N ALA A 300 4.12 0.18 1.93
CA ALA A 300 4.76 -0.59 0.86
C ALA A 300 4.73 -2.10 1.15
N LEU A 301 5.03 -2.50 2.40
CA LEU A 301 4.87 -3.88 2.88
C LEU A 301 3.41 -4.35 2.90
N GLY A 302 2.41 -3.48 2.72
CA GLY A 302 0.99 -3.89 2.76
C GLY A 302 0.43 -4.09 4.16
N VAL A 303 1.13 -3.58 5.18
CA VAL A 303 0.61 -3.49 6.53
C VAL A 303 -0.45 -2.40 6.56
N ARG A 304 -1.67 -2.74 6.99
CA ARG A 304 -2.79 -1.79 7.07
C ARG A 304 -2.57 -0.82 8.23
N THR A 305 -2.38 0.45 7.91
CA THR A 305 -2.11 1.53 8.88
C THR A 305 -3.36 2.33 9.22
N SER A 306 -4.20 2.62 8.22
CA SER A 306 -5.48 3.30 8.35
C SER A 306 -6.51 2.84 7.31
N VAL A 307 -7.79 3.08 7.58
CA VAL A 307 -8.86 2.82 6.60
C VAL A 307 -8.65 3.64 5.33
N ALA A 308 -8.27 4.92 5.45
CA ALA A 308 -8.00 5.77 4.29
C ALA A 308 -6.88 5.20 3.42
N ALA A 309 -5.74 4.83 4.02
CA ALA A 309 -4.62 4.23 3.29
C ALA A 309 -4.98 2.88 2.65
N LEU A 310 -5.83 2.08 3.30
CA LEU A 310 -6.35 0.85 2.70
C LEU A 310 -7.23 1.14 1.48
N LEU A 311 -8.15 2.10 1.58
CA LEU A 311 -9.06 2.45 0.49
C LEU A 311 -8.36 3.15 -0.69
N ASP A 312 -7.21 3.79 -0.45
CA ASP A 312 -6.36 4.36 -1.50
C ASP A 312 -5.58 3.28 -2.29
N GLU A 313 -5.51 2.04 -1.80
CA GLU A 313 -4.87 0.94 -2.54
C GLU A 313 -5.82 0.39 -3.64
N PRO A 314 -5.29 0.04 -4.83
CA PRO A 314 -6.05 -0.74 -5.81
C PRO A 314 -6.63 -2.01 -5.17
N GLY A 315 -7.94 -2.21 -5.31
CA GLY A 315 -8.67 -3.34 -4.72
C GLY A 315 -8.92 -3.24 -3.20
N GLY A 316 -8.49 -2.17 -2.53
CA GLY A 316 -8.62 -2.02 -1.08
C GLY A 316 -10.06 -1.98 -0.56
N ALA A 317 -10.98 -1.40 -1.34
CA ALA A 317 -12.40 -1.44 -1.05
C ALA A 317 -12.98 -2.86 -1.09
N ALA A 318 -12.61 -3.64 -2.12
CA ALA A 318 -13.01 -5.04 -2.24
C ALA A 318 -12.44 -5.90 -1.10
N GLU A 319 -11.16 -5.70 -0.74
CA GLU A 319 -10.57 -6.36 0.43
C GLU A 319 -11.35 -6.04 1.71
N LEU A 320 -11.65 -4.76 1.98
CA LEU A 320 -12.39 -4.36 3.17
C LEU A 320 -13.81 -4.96 3.20
N LEU A 321 -14.53 -4.90 2.09
CA LEU A 321 -15.89 -5.47 1.98
C LEU A 321 -15.87 -6.99 2.19
N ASN A 322 -14.90 -7.70 1.61
CA ASN A 322 -14.72 -9.14 1.84
C ASN A 322 -14.44 -9.46 3.31
N ARG A 323 -13.61 -8.66 3.99
CA ARG A 323 -13.35 -8.81 5.44
C ARG A 323 -14.59 -8.49 6.29
N LEU A 324 -15.44 -7.57 5.84
CA LEU A 324 -16.73 -7.30 6.46
C LEU A 324 -17.74 -8.43 6.22
N ALA A 325 -17.63 -9.19 5.14
CA ALA A 325 -18.47 -10.35 4.87
C ALA A 325 -18.08 -11.62 5.66
N ASP A 326 -16.91 -11.66 6.32
CA ASP A 326 -16.46 -12.84 7.09
C ASP A 326 -17.09 -12.90 8.51
N PRO A 327 -18.11 -13.74 8.78
CA PRO A 327 -18.88 -13.73 10.03
C PRO A 327 -18.05 -14.03 11.29
N GLU A 328 -16.87 -14.62 11.16
CA GLU A 328 -15.98 -14.91 12.30
C GLU A 328 -15.25 -13.65 12.81
N ARG A 329 -15.32 -12.53 12.08
CA ARG A 329 -14.66 -11.28 12.46
C ARG A 329 -15.50 -10.47 13.45
N PRO A 330 -14.96 -10.15 14.64
CA PRO A 330 -15.70 -9.41 15.67
C PRO A 330 -15.71 -7.91 15.35
N VAL A 331 -16.73 -7.46 14.60
CA VAL A 331 -16.94 -6.04 14.27
C VAL A 331 -18.08 -5.45 15.09
N ARG A 332 -17.88 -4.25 15.63
CA ARG A 332 -18.89 -3.54 16.44
C ARG A 332 -19.71 -2.55 15.60
N ALA A 333 -20.96 -2.27 15.98
CA ALA A 333 -21.82 -1.33 15.26
C ALA A 333 -21.20 0.07 15.05
N ARG A 334 -20.50 0.61 16.06
CA ARG A 334 -19.79 1.90 15.94
C ARG A 334 -18.64 1.86 14.93
N GLN A 335 -17.91 0.74 14.90
CA GLN A 335 -16.83 0.51 13.95
C GLN A 335 -17.38 0.39 12.53
N LEU A 336 -18.47 -0.37 12.37
CA LEU A 336 -19.20 -0.53 11.12
C LEU A 336 -19.68 0.82 10.57
N HIS A 337 -20.25 1.68 11.42
CA HIS A 337 -20.59 3.05 11.04
C HIS A 337 -19.38 3.83 10.51
N GLY A 338 -18.22 3.75 11.16
CA GLY A 338 -17.00 4.41 10.69
C GLY A 338 -16.53 3.90 9.32
N LEU A 339 -16.53 2.58 9.13
CA LEU A 339 -16.10 1.93 7.90
C LEU A 339 -17.02 2.26 6.71
N TYR A 340 -18.33 2.21 6.91
CA TYR A 340 -19.28 2.57 5.86
C TYR A 340 -19.27 4.05 5.51
N ASN A 341 -19.00 4.95 6.48
CA ASN A 341 -18.78 6.36 6.15
C ASN A 341 -17.50 6.57 5.32
N ALA A 342 -16.46 5.77 5.55
CA ALA A 342 -15.24 5.84 4.74
C ALA A 342 -15.47 5.28 3.33
N LEU A 343 -16.23 4.19 3.18
CA LEU A 343 -16.60 3.64 1.87
C LEU A 343 -17.48 4.61 1.07
N ALA A 344 -18.40 5.32 1.71
CA ALA A 344 -19.35 6.22 1.06
C ALA A 344 -18.72 7.42 0.32
N VAL A 345 -17.41 7.60 0.36
CA VAL A 345 -16.70 8.66 -0.39
C VAL A 345 -16.09 8.17 -1.70
N LEU A 346 -16.11 6.85 -1.93
CA LEU A 346 -15.53 6.22 -3.11
C LEU A 346 -16.41 6.41 -4.34
N ASP A 347 -15.77 6.31 -5.51
CA ASP A 347 -16.48 6.23 -6.79
C ASP A 347 -17.11 4.82 -6.93
N PRO A 348 -18.42 4.71 -7.23
CA PRO A 348 -19.07 3.43 -7.50
C PRO A 348 -18.38 2.59 -8.60
N GLU A 349 -17.73 3.22 -9.57
CA GLU A 349 -17.01 2.50 -10.63
C GLU A 349 -15.75 1.76 -10.11
N GLN A 350 -15.23 2.15 -8.94
CA GLN A 350 -14.05 1.55 -8.31
C GLN A 350 -14.39 0.40 -7.35
N VAL A 351 -15.67 0.11 -7.13
CA VAL A 351 -16.12 -0.87 -6.15
C VAL A 351 -16.90 -1.99 -6.81
N THR A 352 -16.42 -3.22 -6.65
CA THR A 352 -17.19 -4.42 -7.00
C THR A 352 -18.34 -4.58 -6.00
N LEU A 353 -19.57 -4.75 -6.52
CA LEU A 353 -20.75 -4.93 -5.69
C LEU A 353 -20.64 -6.20 -4.83
N PRO A 354 -20.86 -6.11 -3.51
CA PRO A 354 -20.81 -7.26 -2.63
C PRO A 354 -22.13 -8.03 -2.64
N ASP A 355 -22.05 -9.36 -2.61
CA ASP A 355 -23.23 -10.24 -2.42
C ASP A 355 -23.72 -10.23 -0.96
N GLU A 356 -22.81 -10.02 -0.01
CA GLU A 356 -23.07 -10.03 1.42
C GLU A 356 -22.57 -8.74 2.09
N LEU A 357 -23.35 -8.26 3.06
CA LEU A 357 -23.04 -7.07 3.84
C LEU A 357 -23.11 -7.37 5.33
N ARG A 358 -22.33 -6.63 6.11
CA ARG A 358 -22.46 -6.64 7.56
C ARG A 358 -23.41 -5.54 7.99
N ALA A 359 -24.48 -5.93 8.67
CA ALA A 359 -25.54 -5.03 9.10
C ALA A 359 -25.83 -5.18 10.59
N VAL A 360 -26.54 -4.21 11.15
CA VAL A 360 -27.04 -4.19 12.52
C VAL A 360 -28.51 -4.64 12.49
N VAL A 361 -28.88 -5.63 13.30
CA VAL A 361 -30.23 -6.20 13.38
C VAL A 361 -30.76 -6.07 14.81
N GLY A 362 -32.03 -5.71 14.96
CA GLY A 362 -32.70 -5.67 16.26
C GLY A 362 -32.30 -4.48 17.13
N ALA A 363 -33.15 -4.18 18.12
CA ALA A 363 -32.92 -3.10 19.08
C ALA A 363 -31.68 -3.31 19.96
N ALA A 364 -31.23 -4.56 20.12
CA ALA A 364 -30.00 -4.89 20.86
C ALA A 364 -28.72 -4.52 20.08
N GLY A 365 -28.83 -4.25 18.77
CA GLY A 365 -27.71 -3.87 17.92
C GLY A 365 -26.81 -5.04 17.53
N ASP A 366 -27.40 -6.21 17.28
CA ASP A 366 -26.67 -7.42 16.88
C ASP A 366 -26.05 -7.21 15.50
N VAL A 367 -24.72 -7.32 15.41
CA VAL A 367 -24.00 -7.22 14.13
C VAL A 367 -23.96 -8.59 13.47
N ARG A 368 -24.44 -8.70 12.22
CA ARG A 368 -24.50 -9.95 11.46
C ARG A 368 -24.16 -9.72 9.99
N VAL A 369 -23.65 -10.76 9.33
CA VAL A 369 -23.52 -10.80 7.87
C VAL A 369 -24.86 -11.26 7.30
N VAL A 370 -25.33 -10.58 6.25
CA VAL A 370 -26.61 -10.79 5.58
C VAL A 370 -26.45 -10.65 4.07
N ASP A 371 -27.39 -11.18 3.30
CA ASP A 371 -27.48 -10.92 1.86
C ASP A 371 -27.69 -9.40 1.63
N ALA A 372 -26.94 -8.84 0.69
CA ALA A 372 -27.03 -7.42 0.36
C ALA A 372 -28.45 -6.99 -0.06
N ALA A 373 -29.23 -7.90 -0.67
CA ALA A 373 -30.61 -7.65 -1.08
C ALA A 373 -31.60 -7.51 0.09
N ASP A 374 -31.26 -8.06 1.27
CA ASP A 374 -32.09 -7.99 2.47
C ASP A 374 -31.79 -6.75 3.33
N ALA A 375 -30.59 -6.18 3.16
CA ALA A 375 -30.11 -5.02 3.89
C ALA A 375 -30.76 -3.71 3.43
N LEU A 376 -30.80 -2.72 4.33
CA LEU A 376 -31.25 -1.37 4.05
C LEU A 376 -30.28 -0.34 4.65
N ILE A 377 -30.02 0.75 3.93
CA ILE A 377 -29.23 1.86 4.48
C ILE A 377 -30.05 2.61 5.53
N ALA A 378 -29.50 2.77 6.73
CA ALA A 378 -30.16 3.47 7.84
C ALA A 378 -30.13 5.00 7.64
N ASP A 379 -31.09 5.52 6.87
CA ASP A 379 -31.13 6.95 6.49
C ASP A 379 -32.21 7.77 7.21
N ALA A 380 -33.16 7.12 7.89
CA ALA A 380 -34.34 7.77 8.47
C ALA A 380 -34.65 7.21 9.88
N PRO A 381 -34.27 7.91 10.97
CA PRO A 381 -34.43 7.39 12.33
C PRO A 381 -35.89 7.28 12.79
N ASP A 382 -36.83 8.04 12.19
CA ASP A 382 -38.28 7.94 12.45
C ASP A 382 -38.89 6.63 11.97
N LEU A 383 -38.19 5.89 11.09
CA LEU A 383 -38.67 4.63 10.53
C LEU A 383 -38.12 3.40 11.27
N LEU A 384 -37.24 3.59 12.26
CA LEU A 384 -36.67 2.48 13.03
C LEU A 384 -37.72 1.58 13.70
N PRO A 385 -38.84 2.09 14.28
CA PRO A 385 -39.88 1.23 14.85
C PRO A 385 -40.55 0.29 13.83
N LEU A 386 -40.49 0.62 12.54
CA LEU A 386 -41.04 -0.23 11.46
C LEU A 386 -40.03 -1.26 10.95
N ALA A 387 -38.78 -1.18 11.41
CA ALA A 387 -37.64 -1.91 10.87
C ALA A 387 -36.86 -2.70 11.93
N GLU A 388 -37.48 -3.02 13.08
CA GLU A 388 -36.82 -3.72 14.19
C GLU A 388 -36.15 -5.03 13.77
N ASP A 389 -36.81 -5.82 12.92
CA ASP A 389 -36.30 -7.10 12.43
C ASP A 389 -35.47 -6.98 11.13
N ARG A 390 -35.22 -5.77 10.64
CA ARG A 390 -34.53 -5.54 9.38
C ARG A 390 -33.03 -5.36 9.59
N PRO A 391 -32.19 -5.90 8.69
CA PRO A 391 -30.77 -5.58 8.68
C PRO A 391 -30.53 -4.15 8.21
N LEU A 392 -29.93 -3.33 9.06
CA LEU A 392 -29.64 -1.93 8.81
C LEU A 392 -28.14 -1.69 8.68
N VAL A 393 -27.73 -1.05 7.59
CA VAL A 393 -26.35 -0.61 7.35
C VAL A 393 -26.18 0.79 7.96
N PRO A 394 -25.38 0.93 9.04
CA PRO A 394 -25.25 2.20 9.73
C PRO A 394 -24.31 3.14 8.97
N VAL A 395 -24.74 4.38 8.76
CA VAL A 395 -23.96 5.42 8.08
C VAL A 395 -24.39 6.80 8.58
N SER A 396 -23.58 7.83 8.37
CA SER A 396 -24.04 9.18 8.66
C SER A 396 -25.15 9.59 7.67
N PRO A 397 -26.17 10.34 8.10
CA PRO A 397 -27.27 10.75 7.22
C PRO A 397 -26.81 11.47 5.94
N ALA A 398 -25.75 12.28 6.05
CA ALA A 398 -25.18 13.00 4.91
C ALA A 398 -24.55 12.09 3.86
N ARG A 399 -24.20 10.84 4.22
CA ARG A 399 -23.55 9.85 3.36
C ARG A 399 -24.47 8.70 2.95
N ALA A 400 -25.72 8.71 3.42
CA ALA A 400 -26.64 7.60 3.20
C ALA A 400 -27.01 7.41 1.72
N ALA A 401 -27.17 8.51 0.97
CA ALA A 401 -27.41 8.43 -0.47
C ALA A 401 -26.18 7.92 -1.23
N ASP A 402 -25.01 8.50 -0.96
CA ASP A 402 -23.74 8.09 -1.57
C ASP A 402 -23.47 6.59 -1.34
N LEU A 403 -23.67 6.10 -0.11
CA LEU A 403 -23.48 4.69 0.22
C LEU A 403 -24.53 3.78 -0.43
N ALA A 404 -25.78 4.23 -0.51
CA ALA A 404 -26.85 3.48 -1.18
C ALA A 404 -26.54 3.29 -2.65
N GLU A 405 -26.02 4.33 -3.32
CA GLU A 405 -25.57 4.26 -4.71
C GLU A 405 -24.33 3.38 -4.86
N LEU A 406 -23.32 3.53 -3.99
CA LEU A 406 -22.10 2.72 -4.01
C LEU A 406 -22.39 1.21 -3.91
N LEU A 407 -23.24 0.82 -2.96
CA LEU A 407 -23.54 -0.59 -2.69
C LEU A 407 -24.75 -1.11 -3.46
N GLN A 408 -25.47 -0.25 -4.19
CA GLN A 408 -26.76 -0.57 -4.82
C GLN A 408 -27.81 -1.11 -3.83
N VAL A 409 -27.78 -0.60 -2.59
CA VAL A 409 -28.69 -0.99 -1.51
C VAL A 409 -29.72 0.10 -1.25
N ARG A 410 -31.00 -0.29 -1.17
CA ARG A 410 -32.10 0.66 -0.93
C ARG A 410 -31.97 1.35 0.43
N ARG A 411 -32.43 2.59 0.47
CA ARG A 411 -32.56 3.33 1.73
C ARG A 411 -33.79 2.90 2.51
N LEU A 412 -33.73 3.00 3.83
CA LEU A 412 -34.86 2.68 4.70
C LEU A 412 -36.09 3.54 4.34
N SER A 413 -35.88 4.83 4.05
CA SER A 413 -36.94 5.75 3.62
C SER A 413 -37.60 5.40 2.29
N GLU A 414 -36.90 4.71 1.39
CA GLU A 414 -37.44 4.21 0.12
C GLU A 414 -38.24 2.93 0.31
N ALA A 415 -37.76 2.04 1.18
CA ALA A 415 -38.44 0.80 1.50
C ALA A 415 -39.73 1.02 2.31
N TYR A 416 -39.77 2.05 3.15
CA TYR A 416 -40.93 2.36 4.00
C TYR A 416 -41.42 3.80 3.79
N PRO A 417 -42.34 4.03 2.84
CA PRO A 417 -42.97 5.34 2.67
C PRO A 417 -43.70 5.80 3.93
N ALA A 418 -44.30 4.86 4.68
CA ALA A 418 -44.94 5.03 5.97
C ALA A 418 -45.77 6.33 6.11
N PRO A 419 -46.83 6.51 5.29
CA PRO A 419 -47.67 7.70 5.38
C PRO A 419 -48.47 7.70 6.69
N VAL A 420 -48.72 8.91 7.21
CA VAL A 420 -49.61 9.12 8.37
C VAL A 420 -50.99 8.54 8.07
N ALA A 421 -51.53 7.79 9.04
CA ALA A 421 -52.79 7.05 8.88
C ALA A 421 -53.98 8.00 8.71
N ASP A 422 -54.07 8.99 9.59
CA ASP A 422 -55.10 10.04 9.57
C ASP A 422 -54.44 11.43 9.64
N PRO A 423 -54.08 12.02 8.48
CA PRO A 423 -53.43 13.32 8.45
C PRO A 423 -54.26 14.45 9.07
N ASP A 424 -55.59 14.35 9.02
CA ASP A 424 -56.53 15.38 9.47
C ASP A 424 -56.74 15.40 11.00
N ALA A 425 -56.26 14.37 11.71
CA ALA A 425 -56.38 14.25 13.17
C ALA A 425 -55.40 15.14 13.95
N GLY A 426 -54.40 15.73 13.28
CA GLY A 426 -53.34 16.51 13.93
C GLY A 426 -53.63 18.01 13.99
N GLU A 427 -53.07 18.70 14.98
CA GLU A 427 -53.14 20.14 15.15
C GLU A 427 -51.80 20.80 14.77
N VAL A 428 -51.83 21.81 13.90
CA VAL A 428 -50.62 22.55 13.52
C VAL A 428 -50.19 23.47 14.66
N ARG A 429 -48.94 23.33 15.10
CA ARG A 429 -48.30 24.13 16.16
C ARG A 429 -47.10 24.89 15.62
N GLU A 430 -46.94 26.14 16.04
CA GLU A 430 -45.74 26.93 15.74
C GLU A 430 -44.55 26.42 16.55
N VAL A 431 -43.36 26.38 15.94
CA VAL A 431 -42.13 26.03 16.65
C VAL A 431 -41.69 27.20 17.54
N PRO A 432 -41.52 26.98 18.87
CA PRO A 432 -41.08 28.03 19.78
C PRO A 432 -39.81 28.74 19.31
N GLU A 433 -39.74 30.06 19.48
CA GLU A 433 -38.59 30.87 19.05
C GLU A 433 -37.27 30.37 19.65
N ALA A 434 -37.28 29.97 20.93
CA ALA A 434 -36.10 29.44 21.60
C ALA A 434 -35.53 28.19 20.89
N VAL A 435 -36.39 27.29 20.40
CA VAL A 435 -35.99 26.10 19.64
C VAL A 435 -35.44 26.48 18.27
N ARG A 436 -36.08 27.44 17.56
CA ARG A 436 -35.57 27.95 16.28
C ARG A 436 -34.21 28.64 16.42
N VAL A 437 -33.98 29.35 17.52
CA VAL A 437 -32.68 29.94 17.85
C VAL A 437 -31.63 28.85 18.13
N LEU A 438 -32.01 27.78 18.84
CA LEU A 438 -31.11 26.67 19.16
C LEU A 438 -30.69 25.88 17.91
N LEU A 439 -31.65 25.51 17.07
CA LEU A 439 -31.43 24.66 15.89
C LEU A 439 -31.04 25.45 14.63
N GLY A 440 -31.32 26.75 14.59
CA GLY A 440 -30.92 27.65 13.51
C GLY A 440 -31.92 27.72 12.35
N PRO A 441 -31.52 28.33 11.21
CA PRO A 441 -32.43 28.69 10.12
C PRO A 441 -33.03 27.50 9.35
N GLY A 442 -32.47 26.29 9.52
CA GLY A 442 -33.03 25.06 8.92
C GLY A 442 -34.24 24.50 9.68
N THR A 443 -34.62 25.09 10.81
CA THR A 443 -35.76 24.62 11.63
C THR A 443 -37.09 24.96 10.94
N PRO A 444 -38.02 24.01 10.81
CA PRO A 444 -39.38 24.29 10.35
C PRO A 444 -40.07 25.39 11.19
N GLU A 445 -40.97 26.15 10.56
CA GLU A 445 -41.77 27.15 11.28
C GLU A 445 -42.89 26.52 12.13
N ALA A 446 -43.37 25.35 11.72
CA ALA A 446 -44.45 24.63 12.36
C ALA A 446 -44.26 23.11 12.27
N TYR A 447 -44.96 22.38 13.13
CA TYR A 447 -45.11 20.94 13.11
C TYR A 447 -46.57 20.57 13.36
N THR A 448 -46.95 19.32 13.11
CA THR A 448 -48.29 18.82 13.37
C THR A 448 -48.26 17.88 14.58
N GLU A 449 -48.98 18.26 15.63
CA GLU A 449 -49.08 17.54 16.90
C GLU A 449 -50.29 16.61 16.89
N TYR A 450 -50.13 15.39 17.41
CA TYR A 450 -51.17 14.37 17.53
C TYR A 450 -51.29 13.91 18.97
N GLU A 451 -52.47 13.46 19.39
CA GLU A 451 -52.62 12.75 20.68
C GLU A 451 -52.01 11.34 20.61
N GLU A 452 -52.25 10.63 19.51
CA GLU A 452 -51.62 9.36 19.14
C GLU A 452 -51.28 9.42 17.64
N LEU A 453 -50.05 9.07 17.26
CA LEU A 453 -49.60 9.12 15.88
C LEU A 453 -49.41 7.71 15.33
N PHE A 454 -50.23 7.36 14.33
CA PHE A 454 -50.14 6.09 13.61
C PHE A 454 -49.69 6.29 12.17
N VAL A 455 -48.81 5.41 11.70
CA VAL A 455 -48.42 5.29 10.29
C VAL A 455 -48.84 3.95 9.72
N ARG A 456 -49.05 3.90 8.40
CA ARG A 456 -49.36 2.63 7.71
C ARG A 456 -48.07 1.85 7.46
N ALA A 457 -47.97 0.63 7.99
CA ALA A 457 -46.84 -0.27 7.72
C ALA A 457 -47.02 -1.03 6.39
N GLY A 458 -45.98 -1.03 5.56
CA GLY A 458 -45.89 -1.81 4.32
C GLY A 458 -44.58 -1.53 3.59
N ALA A 459 -43.76 -2.57 3.41
CA ALA A 459 -42.42 -2.48 2.81
C ALA A 459 -42.42 -2.41 1.26
N ASP A 460 -43.61 -2.39 0.66
CA ASP A 460 -43.80 -2.51 -0.79
C ASP A 460 -45.08 -1.83 -1.32
N GLY A 461 -45.87 -1.18 -0.46
CA GLY A 461 -47.12 -0.54 -0.87
C GLY A 461 -48.16 -1.48 -1.49
N THR A 462 -47.97 -2.82 -1.44
CA THR A 462 -48.87 -3.81 -2.06
C THR A 462 -49.92 -4.37 -1.09
N GLY A 463 -49.86 -3.99 0.18
CA GLY A 463 -50.89 -4.30 1.18
C GLY A 463 -52.24 -3.70 0.78
N GLY A 464 -53.15 -4.55 0.29
CA GLY A 464 -54.52 -4.17 0.00
C GLY A 464 -55.19 -3.50 1.20
N LYS A 465 -56.12 -2.57 0.92
CA LYS A 465 -56.79 -1.64 1.85
C LYS A 465 -57.33 -2.22 3.16
N ASP A 466 -57.42 -3.54 3.30
CA ASP A 466 -58.18 -4.18 4.36
C ASP A 466 -57.34 -4.97 5.38
N THR A 467 -55.99 -4.98 5.31
CA THR A 467 -55.12 -5.59 6.35
C THR A 467 -53.69 -5.00 6.44
N ALA A 468 -53.52 -3.68 6.26
CA ALA A 468 -52.22 -3.02 6.52
C ALA A 468 -52.15 -2.58 8.00
N GLY A 469 -51.19 -3.14 8.76
CA GLY A 469 -51.00 -2.84 10.18
C GLY A 469 -50.72 -1.35 10.42
N LEU A 470 -51.41 -0.76 11.39
CA LEU A 470 -51.06 0.54 11.92
C LEU A 470 -49.92 0.35 12.93
N VAL A 471 -48.89 1.18 12.84
CA VAL A 471 -47.79 1.23 13.81
C VAL A 471 -47.83 2.58 14.47
N GLU A 472 -47.88 2.58 15.79
CA GLU A 472 -47.75 3.79 16.60
C GLU A 472 -46.29 4.26 16.59
N VAL A 473 -46.06 5.55 16.37
CA VAL A 473 -44.73 6.15 16.34
C VAL A 473 -44.74 7.48 17.08
N ASP A 474 -43.63 7.82 17.73
CA ASP A 474 -43.49 9.11 18.44
C ASP A 474 -43.46 10.30 17.48
N TRP A 475 -42.89 10.09 16.28
CA TRP A 475 -42.77 11.11 15.25
C TRP A 475 -42.57 10.51 13.86
N ARG A 476 -42.85 11.33 12.84
CA ARG A 476 -42.67 11.00 11.43
C ARG A 476 -42.37 12.28 10.64
N ARG A 477 -41.35 12.26 9.76
CA ARG A 477 -41.10 13.35 8.81
C ARG A 477 -41.44 12.94 7.38
N THR A 478 -42.61 13.35 6.90
CA THR A 478 -43.10 12.97 5.57
C THR A 478 -42.28 13.58 4.43
N PRO A 479 -42.34 13.04 3.20
CA PRO A 479 -41.53 13.51 2.07
C PRO A 479 -41.74 14.98 1.67
N ASP A 480 -42.89 15.57 2.00
CA ASP A 480 -43.19 16.99 1.86
C ASP A 480 -42.49 17.88 2.92
N GLY A 481 -41.75 17.27 3.84
CA GLY A 481 -40.92 17.94 4.83
C GLY A 481 -41.62 18.27 6.15
N VAL A 482 -42.90 17.93 6.28
CA VAL A 482 -43.69 18.17 7.49
C VAL A 482 -43.28 17.20 8.59
N VAL A 483 -43.15 17.72 9.82
CA VAL A 483 -42.91 16.91 11.03
C VAL A 483 -44.24 16.67 11.71
N HIS A 484 -44.60 15.39 11.86
CA HIS A 484 -45.73 14.91 12.64
C HIS A 484 -45.18 14.29 13.94
N ALA A 485 -45.77 14.58 15.09
CA ALA A 485 -45.31 14.03 16.37
C ALA A 485 -46.44 13.89 17.39
N ALA A 486 -46.32 12.91 18.30
CA ALA A 486 -47.27 12.66 19.39
C ALA A 486 -46.69 12.87 20.80
N THR A 487 -45.37 12.95 20.93
CA THR A 487 -44.67 13.12 22.21
C THR A 487 -43.71 14.30 22.17
N VAL A 488 -43.34 14.84 23.34
CA VAL A 488 -42.35 15.94 23.44
C VAL A 488 -41.01 15.50 22.85
N GLU A 489 -40.60 14.27 23.14
CA GLU A 489 -39.41 13.63 22.59
C GLU A 489 -39.52 13.46 21.07
N GLY A 490 -40.70 13.10 20.56
CA GLY A 490 -41.00 13.01 19.13
C GLY A 490 -40.88 14.37 18.42
N VAL A 491 -41.47 15.42 18.99
CA VAL A 491 -41.33 16.80 18.47
C VAL A 491 -39.86 17.19 18.45
N ALA A 492 -39.14 16.94 19.53
CA ALA A 492 -37.72 17.27 19.63
C ALA A 492 -36.86 16.52 18.60
N ALA A 493 -37.08 15.22 18.44
CA ALA A 493 -36.39 14.38 17.46
C ALA A 493 -36.70 14.83 16.02
N GLY A 494 -37.97 15.08 15.71
CA GLY A 494 -38.40 15.52 14.39
C GLY A 494 -37.86 16.88 13.97
N LEU A 495 -37.88 17.86 14.88
CA LEU A 495 -37.31 19.19 14.62
C LEU A 495 -35.78 19.15 14.49
N ALA A 496 -35.09 18.41 15.37
CA ALA A 496 -33.64 18.26 15.30
C ALA A 496 -33.21 17.54 14.01
N TRP A 497 -33.96 16.52 13.58
CA TRP A 497 -33.74 15.83 12.31
C TRP A 497 -33.97 16.75 11.11
N ALA A 498 -35.10 17.48 11.08
CA ALA A 498 -35.43 18.41 10.01
C ALA A 498 -34.38 19.52 9.84
N ALA A 499 -33.77 19.97 10.96
CA ALA A 499 -32.72 20.98 10.97
C ALA A 499 -31.30 20.42 10.70
N GLY A 500 -31.13 19.11 10.51
CA GLY A 500 -29.82 18.48 10.32
C GLY A 500 -28.94 18.47 11.58
N GLN A 501 -29.55 18.59 12.77
CA GLN A 501 -28.89 18.73 14.07
C GLN A 501 -29.28 17.58 15.01
N TRP A 502 -29.30 16.34 14.50
CA TRP A 502 -29.72 15.14 15.25
C TRP A 502 -29.13 14.98 16.67
N PRO A 503 -27.85 15.32 16.93
CA PRO A 503 -27.29 15.26 18.29
C PRO A 503 -28.04 16.13 19.32
N ARG A 504 -28.68 17.22 18.89
CA ARG A 504 -29.34 18.20 19.77
C ARG A 504 -30.76 17.83 20.22
N ARG A 505 -31.31 16.69 19.78
CA ARG A 505 -32.69 16.29 20.11
C ARG A 505 -32.98 16.27 21.62
N PHE A 506 -32.01 15.95 22.46
CA PHE A 506 -32.19 15.95 23.92
C PHE A 506 -32.21 17.37 24.53
N GLU A 507 -31.42 18.30 23.98
CA GLU A 507 -31.48 19.72 24.36
C GLU A 507 -32.83 20.33 23.95
N VAL A 508 -33.32 19.98 22.76
CA VAL A 508 -34.62 20.42 22.27
C VAL A 508 -35.73 19.87 23.17
N ALA A 509 -35.69 18.59 23.57
CA ALA A 509 -36.67 18.01 24.48
C ALA A 509 -36.70 18.76 25.83
N ALA A 510 -35.53 18.98 26.43
CA ALA A 510 -35.39 19.74 27.67
C ALA A 510 -35.93 21.18 27.57
N LEU A 511 -35.76 21.82 26.40
CA LEU A 511 -36.24 23.17 26.15
C LEU A 511 -37.75 23.20 25.89
N LEU A 512 -38.32 22.18 25.25
CA LEU A 512 -39.77 22.05 25.06
C LEU A 512 -40.49 21.78 26.39
N GLU A 513 -39.85 21.08 27.33
CA GLU A 513 -40.35 20.91 28.71
C GLU A 513 -40.32 22.21 29.52
N ASP A 514 -39.26 23.03 29.35
CA ASP A 514 -39.13 24.34 30.02
C ASP A 514 -38.40 25.37 29.15
N LEU A 515 -39.19 26.23 28.50
CA LEU A 515 -38.69 27.30 27.62
C LEU A 515 -37.83 28.34 28.35
N SER A 516 -37.89 28.42 29.69
CA SER A 516 -37.08 29.38 30.46
C SER A 516 -35.60 28.99 30.53
N ARG A 517 -35.26 27.75 30.20
CA ARG A 517 -33.87 27.22 30.21
C ARG A 517 -33.00 27.70 29.05
N THR A 518 -33.53 28.58 28.19
CA THR A 518 -32.81 29.13 27.03
C THR A 518 -31.45 29.73 27.40
N GLU A 519 -31.36 30.54 28.46
CA GLU A 519 -30.10 31.19 28.88
C GLU A 519 -29.10 30.21 29.52
N GLU A 520 -29.60 29.17 30.19
CA GLU A 520 -28.79 28.09 30.77
C GLU A 520 -28.12 27.27 29.65
N LEU A 521 -28.93 26.74 28.73
CA LEU A 521 -28.42 25.96 27.59
C LEU A 521 -27.48 26.78 26.70
N ALA A 522 -27.78 28.06 26.47
CA ALA A 522 -26.88 28.95 25.71
C ALA A 522 -25.52 29.19 26.41
N ARG A 523 -25.48 29.16 27.75
CA ARG A 523 -24.25 29.31 28.53
C ARG A 523 -23.43 28.04 28.54
N ASP A 524 -24.07 26.88 28.71
CA ASP A 524 -23.37 25.59 28.73
C ASP A 524 -22.67 25.31 27.38
N ARG A 525 -23.24 25.82 26.28
CA ARG A 525 -22.64 25.81 24.94
C ARG A 525 -21.31 26.58 24.79
N TRP A 526 -20.83 27.28 25.82
CA TRP A 526 -19.48 27.88 25.76
C TRP A 526 -18.36 26.84 25.80
N PHE A 527 -18.68 25.59 26.13
CA PHE A 527 -17.73 24.50 26.30
C PHE A 527 -17.85 23.37 25.26
N ASP A 528 -18.83 23.47 24.35
CA ASP A 528 -18.90 22.67 23.11
C ASP A 528 -17.91 23.20 22.07
#